data_AF-A0A8S3G6L8-F1
#
_entry.id   AF-A0A8S3G6L8-F1
#
_cell.length_a   1.000
_cell.length_b   1.000
_cell.length_c   1.000
_cell.angle_alpha   90.00
_cell.angle_beta   90.00
_cell.angle_gamma   90.00
#
_symmetry.space_group_name_H-M   'P 1'
#
loop_
_entity.id
_entity.type
_entity.pdbx_description
1 polymer ?
#
loop_
_entity_poly.entity_id
_entity_poly.type
_entity_poly.pdbx_seq_one_letter_code
_entity_poly.pdbx_strand_id
1 'polypeptide(L)'
;MIVANYGSNTASVLLNIGNGTFAAQKTYSTGTEPVEVTAADVNGDGKPDIIVANYGSNNVGVFLNIGNGTFSAQATYSTGSSSGPYYVEASDVNDD
;
A
#
# COMPACT_ATOMS: atom_id res chain seq x y z
N MET A 1 4.46 -5.43 9.00
CA MET A 1 2.99 -5.35 9.11
C MET A 1 2.54 -4.05 8.47
N ILE A 2 1.47 -4.10 7.69
CA ILE A 2 0.87 -2.93 7.03
C ILE A 2 -0.61 -2.92 7.41
N VAL A 3 -1.15 -1.74 7.72
CA VAL A 3 -2.54 -1.56 8.17
C VAL A 3 -3.17 -0.38 7.43
N ALA A 4 -4.31 -0.59 6.80
CA ALA A 4 -5.15 0.49 6.27
C ALA A 4 -5.87 1.19 7.42
N ASN A 5 -5.76 2.51 7.50
CA ASN A 5 -6.44 3.31 8.53
C ASN A 5 -7.58 4.10 7.88
N TYR A 6 -8.73 3.45 7.74
CA TYR A 6 -9.93 3.99 7.07
C TYR A 6 -10.24 5.45 7.47
N GLY A 7 -10.33 5.72 8.77
CA GLY A 7 -10.76 7.02 9.27
C GLY A 7 -9.71 8.14 9.17
N SER A 8 -8.43 7.81 9.05
CA SER A 8 -7.36 8.82 8.98
C SER A 8 -6.77 9.01 7.59
N ASN A 9 -7.25 8.26 6.58
CA ASN A 9 -6.74 8.30 5.21
C ASN A 9 -5.22 8.05 5.15
N THR A 10 -4.76 7.06 5.91
CA THR A 10 -3.35 6.65 5.93
C THR A 10 -3.19 5.13 5.89
N ALA A 11 -1.99 4.67 5.57
CA ALA A 11 -1.53 3.31 5.87
C ALA A 11 -0.43 3.37 6.94
N SER A 12 -0.51 2.53 7.96
CA SER A 12 0.54 2.35 8.97
C SER A 12 1.45 1.20 8.58
N VAL A 13 2.77 1.44 8.61
CA VAL A 13 3.80 0.42 8.42
C VAL A 13 4.55 0.22 9.72
N LEU A 14 4.60 -1.03 10.18
CA LEU A 14 5.37 -1.46 11.34
C LEU A 14 6.42 -2.46 10.89
N LEU A 15 7.68 -2.08 11.02
CA LEU A 15 8.83 -2.88 10.59
C LEU A 15 9.24 -3.85 11.70
N ASN A 16 9.48 -5.11 11.34
CA ASN A 16 10.00 -6.11 12.27
C ASN A 16 11.46 -5.77 12.63
N ILE A 17 11.81 -5.81 13.91
CA ILE A 17 13.16 -5.51 14.41
C ILE A 17 13.97 -6.76 14.80
N GLY A 18 13.53 -7.96 14.36
CA GLY A 18 14.32 -9.19 14.43
C GLY A 18 14.19 -9.98 15.74
N ASN A 19 13.41 -9.50 16.70
CA ASN A 19 13.20 -10.15 18.00
C ASN A 19 11.72 -10.54 18.24
N GLY A 20 10.92 -10.62 17.17
CA GLY A 20 9.49 -10.88 17.25
C GLY A 20 8.63 -9.66 17.61
N THR A 21 9.23 -8.47 17.75
CA THR A 21 8.51 -7.21 17.95
C THR A 21 8.63 -6.28 16.74
N PHE A 22 7.82 -5.24 16.71
CA PHE A 22 7.83 -4.22 15.67
C PHE A 22 8.32 -2.88 16.20
N ALA A 23 8.99 -2.10 15.34
CA ALA A 23 9.27 -0.70 15.60
C ALA A 23 7.98 0.14 15.67
N ALA A 24 8.12 1.38 16.16
CA ALA A 24 7.03 2.36 16.11
C ALA A 24 6.51 2.52 14.67
N GLN A 25 5.19 2.69 14.55
CA GLN A 25 4.56 2.82 13.24
C GLN A 25 5.07 4.06 12.51
N LYS A 26 5.25 3.91 11.20
CA LYS A 26 5.33 5.03 10.26
C LYS A 26 4.03 5.11 9.48
N THR A 27 3.45 6.30 9.36
CA THR A 27 2.20 6.51 8.62
C THR A 27 2.48 7.14 7.27
N TYR A 28 1.78 6.67 6.25
CA TYR A 28 1.85 7.17 4.89
C TYR A 28 0.47 7.65 4.46
N SER A 29 0.37 8.88 3.94
CA SER A 29 -0.90 9.42 3.43
C SER A 29 -1.35 8.65 2.20
N THR A 30 -2.61 8.24 2.18
CA THR A 30 -3.23 7.50 1.07
C THR A 30 -4.27 8.37 0.36
N GLY A 31 -5.12 7.75 -0.48
CA GLY A 31 -6.42 8.32 -0.83
C GLY A 31 -7.40 8.23 0.35
N THR A 32 -8.63 8.64 0.09
CA THR A 32 -9.73 8.62 1.06
C THR A 32 -10.28 7.21 1.26
N GLU A 33 -10.63 6.92 2.52
CA GLU A 33 -11.26 5.67 2.95
C GLU A 33 -10.47 4.44 2.46
N PRO A 34 -9.18 4.30 2.80
CA PRO A 34 -8.43 3.10 2.46
C PRO A 34 -9.03 1.91 3.21
N VAL A 35 -9.35 0.85 2.48
CA VAL A 35 -10.06 -0.32 3.03
C VAL A 35 -9.20 -1.57 3.06
N GLU A 36 -8.20 -1.67 2.18
CA GLU A 36 -7.39 -2.86 2.05
C GLU A 36 -5.97 -2.52 1.54
N VAL A 37 -5.01 -3.37 1.93
CA VAL A 37 -3.59 -3.21 1.65
C VAL A 37 -2.97 -4.57 1.33
N THR A 38 -2.18 -4.62 0.27
CA THR A 38 -1.34 -5.77 -0.06
C THR A 38 0.09 -5.34 -0.33
N ALA A 39 1.02 -6.30 -0.32
CA ALA A 39 2.43 -6.06 -0.56
C ALA A 39 2.96 -7.00 -1.64
N ALA A 40 3.58 -6.41 -2.67
CA ALA A 40 4.21 -7.14 -3.76
C ALA A 40 5.29 -6.26 -4.39
N ASP A 41 6.30 -6.87 -4.99
CA ASP A 41 7.29 -6.15 -5.79
C ASP A 41 6.68 -5.85 -7.17
N VAL A 42 6.24 -4.61 -7.39
CA VAL A 42 5.56 -4.22 -8.65
C VAL A 42 6.47 -3.49 -9.62
N ASN A 43 7.72 -3.22 -9.22
CA ASN A 43 8.71 -2.55 -10.05
C ASN A 43 9.92 -3.44 -10.39
N GLY A 44 9.95 -4.67 -9.89
CA GLY A 44 10.97 -5.68 -10.17
C GLY A 44 12.31 -5.43 -9.47
N ASP A 45 12.34 -4.64 -8.38
CA ASP A 45 13.58 -4.28 -7.70
C ASP A 45 13.97 -5.22 -6.53
N GLY A 46 13.18 -6.27 -6.32
CA GLY A 46 13.36 -7.28 -5.28
C GLY A 46 12.84 -6.85 -3.90
N LYS A 47 12.16 -5.70 -3.79
CA LYS A 47 11.63 -5.20 -2.51
C LYS A 47 10.11 -5.10 -2.60
N PRO A 48 9.36 -5.68 -1.64
CA PRO A 48 7.91 -5.52 -1.61
C PRO A 48 7.51 -4.05 -1.46
N ASP A 49 6.71 -3.57 -2.40
CA ASP A 49 6.00 -2.29 -2.40
C ASP A 49 4.67 -2.42 -1.65
N ILE A 50 3.99 -1.30 -1.43
CA ILE A 50 2.65 -1.27 -0.81
C ILE A 50 1.62 -0.86 -1.85
N ILE A 51 0.54 -1.62 -1.95
CA ILE A 51 -0.59 -1.33 -2.82
C ILE A 51 -1.83 -1.17 -1.92
N VAL A 52 -2.62 -0.13 -2.17
CA VAL A 52 -3.76 0.27 -1.32
C VAL A 52 -5.01 0.45 -2.16
N ALA A 53 -6.10 -0.18 -1.76
CA ALA A 53 -7.44 0.10 -2.28
C ALA A 53 -8.02 1.33 -1.55
N ASN A 54 -8.14 2.47 -2.25
CA ASN A 54 -8.74 3.68 -1.71
C ASN A 54 -10.20 3.76 -2.14
N TYR A 55 -11.09 3.19 -1.33
CA TYR A 55 -12.51 3.05 -1.65
C TYR A 55 -13.15 4.40 -2.01
N GLY A 56 -12.98 5.40 -1.13
CA GLY A 56 -13.61 6.71 -1.29
C GLY A 56 -13.02 7.53 -2.45
N SER A 57 -11.76 7.28 -2.81
CA SER A 57 -11.08 7.98 -3.90
C SER A 57 -11.26 7.33 -5.27
N ASN A 58 -11.89 6.14 -5.32
CA ASN A 58 -12.06 5.37 -6.56
C ASN A 58 -10.74 5.15 -7.32
N ASN A 59 -9.69 4.81 -6.58
CA ASN A 59 -8.38 4.52 -7.13
C ASN A 59 -7.63 3.46 -6.32
N VAL A 60 -6.62 2.89 -6.95
CA VAL A 60 -5.56 2.10 -6.30
C VAL A 60 -4.35 3.00 -6.17
N GLY A 61 -3.67 2.95 -5.02
CA GLY A 61 -2.42 3.68 -4.82
C GLY A 61 -1.25 2.75 -4.55
N VAL A 62 -0.09 3.10 -5.08
CA VAL A 62 1.16 2.33 -4.97
C VAL A 62 2.22 3.20 -4.29
N PHE A 63 2.87 2.65 -3.27
CA PHE A 63 4.05 3.23 -2.63
C PHE A 63 5.25 2.34 -2.88
N LEU A 64 6.27 2.88 -3.55
CA LEU A 64 7.47 2.11 -3.86
C LEU A 64 8.41 2.06 -2.66
N ASN A 65 8.94 0.88 -2.36
CA ASN A 65 9.90 0.67 -1.30
C ASN A 65 11.29 1.14 -1.72
N ILE A 66 11.81 2.17 -1.06
CA ILE A 66 13.10 2.76 -1.43
C ILE A 66 14.31 2.09 -0.74
N GLY A 67 14.09 0.96 -0.04
CA GLY A 67 15.15 0.09 0.47
C GLY A 67 15.80 0.50 1.80
N ASN A 68 15.34 1.58 2.43
CA ASN A 68 15.83 2.04 3.74
C ASN A 68 14.74 1.94 4.84
N GLY A 69 13.74 1.09 4.63
CA GLY A 69 12.58 0.98 5.52
C GLY A 69 11.64 2.19 5.44
N THR A 70 11.61 2.85 4.29
CA THR A 70 10.61 3.87 3.94
C THR A 70 10.09 3.66 2.53
N PHE A 71 9.01 4.36 2.20
CA PHE A 71 8.33 4.27 0.92
C PHE A 71 8.22 5.65 0.28
N SER A 72 8.12 5.69 -1.05
CA SER A 72 7.90 6.89 -1.83
C SER A 72 6.57 7.56 -1.51
N ALA A 73 6.32 8.74 -2.11
CA ALA A 73 4.96 9.24 -2.19
C ALA A 73 4.08 8.29 -3.02
N GLN A 74 2.77 8.32 -2.76
CA GLN A 74 1.80 7.46 -3.45
C GLN A 74 1.68 7.86 -4.92
N ALA A 75 1.85 6.90 -5.83
CA ALA A 75 1.32 6.98 -7.20
C ALA A 75 -0.12 6.46 -7.19
N THR A 76 -1.03 7.08 -7.94
CA THR A 76 -2.46 6.69 -7.96
C THR A 76 -2.93 6.33 -9.36
N TYR A 77 -3.80 5.32 -9.42
CA TYR A 77 -4.36 4.76 -10.65
C TYR A 77 -5.87 4.65 -10.48
N SER A 78 -6.63 5.41 -11.27
CA SER A 78 -8.10 5.40 -11.17
C SER A 78 -8.66 4.03 -11.56
N THR A 79 -9.65 3.57 -10.81
CA THR A 79 -10.42 2.37 -11.11
C THR A 79 -11.77 2.69 -11.77
N GLY A 80 -11.98 3.95 -12.18
CA GLY A 80 -13.24 4.45 -12.75
C GLY A 80 -14.11 5.20 -11.73
N SER A 81 -15.02 6.04 -12.21
CA SER A 81 -15.91 6.82 -11.33
C SER A 81 -16.86 5.91 -10.55
N SER A 82 -17.01 6.17 -9.25
CA SER A 82 -17.90 5.40 -8.36
C SER A 82 -17.60 3.90 -8.29
N SER A 83 -16.37 3.50 -8.62
CA SER A 83 -15.97 2.09 -8.63
C SER A 83 -15.83 1.50 -7.22
N GLY A 84 -15.50 2.32 -6.21
CA GLY A 84 -15.32 1.89 -4.82
C GLY A 84 -14.47 0.62 -4.65
N PRO A 85 -13.17 0.63 -5.02
CA PRO A 85 -12.34 -0.57 -4.95
C PRO A 85 -12.25 -1.05 -3.49
N TYR A 86 -12.62 -2.31 -3.25
CA TYR A 86 -12.65 -2.91 -1.92
C TYR A 86 -11.46 -3.83 -1.61
N TYR A 87 -10.84 -4.40 -2.64
CA TYR A 87 -9.81 -5.41 -2.52
C TYR A 87 -8.81 -5.27 -3.67
N VAL A 88 -7.52 -5.48 -3.38
CA VAL A 88 -6.44 -5.60 -4.35
C VAL A 88 -5.67 -6.90 -4.11
N GLU A 89 -5.36 -7.57 -5.19
CA GLU A 89 -4.42 -8.69 -5.22
C GLU A 89 -3.33 -8.34 -6.24
N ALA A 90 -2.10 -8.69 -5.92
CA ALA A 90 -0.97 -8.52 -6.82
C ALA A 90 -0.52 -9.90 -7.29
N SER A 91 -0.55 -10.09 -8.59
CA SER A 91 0.01 -11.24 -9.29
C SER A 91 0.61 -10.76 -10.59
N ASP A 92 1.65 -11.44 -11.05
CA ASP A 92 2.10 -11.30 -12.43
C ASP A 92 1.05 -11.97 -13.33
N VAL A 93 0.43 -11.18 -14.19
CA VAL A 93 -0.63 -11.61 -15.10
C VAL A 93 -0.16 -11.75 -16.54
N ASN A 94 1.07 -11.31 -16.83
CA ASN A 94 1.63 -11.29 -18.17
C ASN A 94 2.90 -12.14 -18.32
N ASP A 95 3.40 -12.75 -17.23
CA ASP A 95 4.50 -13.72 -17.19
C ASP A 95 5.79 -13.19 -17.89
N ASP A 96 6.19 -11.95 -17.58
CA ASP A 96 7.37 -11.29 -18.19
C ASP A 96 8.69 -11.39 -17.41
#